data_AF-A0A958AZB1-F1
#
_entry.id   AF-A0A958AZB1-F1
#
_cell.length_a   1.000
_cell.length_b   1.000
_cell.length_c   1.000
_cell.angle_alpha   90.00
_cell.angle_beta   90.00
_cell.angle_gamma   90.00
#
_symmetry.space_group_name_H-M   'P 1'
#
loop_
_entity.id
_entity.type
_entity.pdbx_description
1 polymer ?
#
loop_
_entity_poly.entity_id
_entity_poly.type
_entity_poly.pdbx_seq_one_letter_code
_entity_poly.pdbx_strand_id
1 'polypeptide(L)'
;MTYLSRFWRRIRVKEGAELRLLAAMIMLSVGVPRLPFIHDTVLFSAQKFGQPQAWAYVFIALGLLMLITCWRGRLTPFGRTIAGLSAISFTALAAASTSATGFGVDVSFVVALMWEAGTSHGN
;
A
#
# COMPACT_ATOMS: atom_id res chain seq x y z
N MET A 1 15.42 30.54 5.13
CA MET A 1 14.57 29.36 4.88
C MET A 1 15.45 28.24 4.31
N THR A 2 15.78 27.24 5.12
CA THR A 2 16.71 26.14 4.80
C THR A 2 16.12 25.14 3.80
N TYR A 3 16.96 24.53 2.95
CA TYR A 3 16.58 23.51 1.96
C TYR A 3 15.73 22.37 2.54
N LEU A 4 15.98 22.02 3.81
CA LEU A 4 15.22 21.03 4.57
C LEU A 4 13.72 21.35 4.67
N SER A 5 13.33 22.62 4.82
CA SER A 5 11.91 22.98 4.96
C SER A 5 11.14 22.88 3.65
N ARG A 6 11.81 23.07 2.50
CA ARG A 6 11.21 22.84 1.17
C ARG A 6 11.05 21.35 0.88
N PHE A 7 12.03 20.54 1.27
CA PHE A 7 11.95 19.08 1.14
C PHE A 7 10.82 18.50 2.00
N TRP A 8 10.72 18.93 3.27
CA TRP A 8 9.62 18.56 4.17
C TRP A 8 8.25 19.04 3.68
N ARG A 9 8.15 20.25 3.09
CA ARG A 9 6.90 20.70 2.45
C ARG A 9 6.51 19.88 1.22
N ARG A 10 7.48 19.28 0.52
CA ARG A 10 7.23 18.39 -0.62
C ARG A 10 6.74 17.01 -0.17
N ILE A 11 7.26 16.54 0.97
CA ILE A 11 6.82 15.29 1.61
C ILE A 11 5.48 15.45 2.31
N ARG A 12 5.10 16.69 2.67
CA ARG A 12 3.79 16.98 3.26
C ARG A 12 2.70 16.61 2.26
N VAL A 13 2.10 15.46 2.49
CA VAL A 13 0.99 14.93 1.73
C VAL A 13 -0.19 15.90 1.85
N LYS A 14 -0.90 16.16 0.76
CA LYS A 14 -2.14 16.97 0.80
C LYS A 14 -3.13 16.31 1.76
N GLU A 15 -3.92 17.09 2.48
CA GLU A 15 -4.93 16.58 3.42
C GLU A 15 -5.78 15.46 2.76
N GLY A 16 -5.93 14.35 3.48
CA GLY A 16 -6.63 13.16 3.01
C GLY A 16 -5.83 12.18 2.13
N ALA A 17 -4.58 12.46 1.76
CA ALA A 17 -3.72 11.48 1.07
C ALA A 17 -2.81 10.69 2.04
N GLU A 18 -2.89 10.98 3.34
CA GLU A 18 -2.20 10.26 4.42
C GLU A 18 -2.54 8.76 4.42
N LEU A 19 -3.79 8.42 4.11
CA LEU A 19 -4.24 7.03 3.98
C LEU A 19 -3.47 6.29 2.89
N ARG A 20 -3.26 6.91 1.71
CA ARG A 20 -2.47 6.30 0.63
C ARG A 20 -1.01 6.17 0.99
N LEU A 21 -0.46 7.16 1.68
CA LEU A 21 0.93 7.09 2.13
C LEU A 21 1.10 5.95 3.14
N LEU A 22 0.18 5.82 4.10
CA LEU A 22 0.18 4.72 5.07
C LEU A 22 0.02 3.36 4.37
N ALA A 23 -0.96 3.23 3.47
CA ALA A 23 -1.17 2.01 2.69
C ALA A 23 0.06 1.65 1.85
N ALA A 24 0.69 2.62 1.18
CA ALA A 24 1.92 2.43 0.43
C ALA A 24 3.08 1.96 1.32
N MET A 25 3.26 2.58 2.49
CA MET A 25 4.31 2.18 3.43
C MET A 25 4.09 0.76 3.96
N ILE A 26 2.84 0.39 4.26
CA ILE A 26 2.50 -0.97 4.68
C ILE A 26 2.72 -1.95 3.54
N MET A 27 2.34 -1.60 2.32
CA MET A 27 2.60 -2.47 1.18
C MET A 27 4.10 -2.71 0.97
N LEU A 28 4.91 -1.67 1.12
CA LEU A 28 6.37 -1.78 1.05
C LEU A 28 6.94 -2.58 2.23
N SER A 29 6.45 -2.38 3.46
CA SER A 29 6.92 -3.16 4.62
C SER A 29 6.53 -4.64 4.54
N VAL A 30 5.46 -4.95 3.82
CA VAL A 30 4.96 -6.31 3.55
C VAL A 30 5.72 -6.93 2.37
N GLY A 31 6.09 -6.14 1.36
CA GLY A 31 6.76 -6.62 0.15
C GLY A 31 8.28 -6.72 0.25
N VAL A 32 8.95 -5.72 0.84
CA VAL A 32 10.43 -5.64 0.91
C VAL A 32 11.05 -6.85 1.61
N PRO A 33 10.57 -7.30 2.79
CA PRO A 33 11.17 -8.46 3.46
C PRO A 33 11.03 -9.76 2.66
N ARG A 34 10.04 -9.84 1.75
CA ARG A 34 9.78 -11.04 0.93
C ARG A 34 10.58 -11.06 -0.38
N LEU A 35 11.43 -10.07 -0.63
CA LEU A 35 12.35 -10.07 -1.76
C LEU A 35 13.36 -11.22 -1.64
N PRO A 36 13.77 -11.83 -2.77
CA PRO A 36 14.65 -13.00 -2.77
C PRO A 36 16.01 -12.73 -2.11
N PHE A 37 16.46 -11.48 -2.01
CA PHE A 37 17.74 -11.11 -1.39
C PHE A 37 17.65 -10.93 0.14
N ILE A 38 16.44 -10.75 0.69
CA ILE A 38 16.20 -10.41 2.11
C ILE A 38 15.50 -11.57 2.83
N HIS A 39 14.86 -12.46 2.05
CA HIS A 39 14.02 -13.52 2.58
C HIS A 39 14.76 -14.51 3.52
N ASP A 40 16.07 -14.66 3.35
CA ASP A 40 16.90 -15.53 4.20
C ASP A 40 17.24 -14.90 5.56
N THR A 41 17.06 -13.59 5.71
CA THR A 41 17.51 -12.82 6.89
C THR A 41 16.38 -12.43 7.84
N VAL A 42 15.12 -12.48 7.41
CA VAL A 42 13.96 -12.06 8.20
C VAL A 42 12.95 -13.19 8.25
N LEU A 43 12.50 -13.59 9.45
CA LEU A 43 11.40 -14.54 9.60
C LEU A 43 10.06 -13.82 9.39
N PHE A 44 9.23 -14.30 8.47
CA PHE A 44 7.88 -13.79 8.22
C PHE A 44 6.83 -14.89 8.34
N SER A 45 5.61 -14.47 8.64
CA SER A 45 4.47 -15.38 8.81
C SER A 45 4.23 -16.20 7.53
N ALA A 46 4.06 -17.51 7.72
CA ALA A 46 3.69 -18.40 6.63
C ALA A 46 2.34 -17.98 6.05
N GLN A 47 2.30 -17.79 4.74
CA GLN A 47 1.07 -17.57 3.97
C GLN A 47 0.45 -18.92 3.62
N LYS A 48 -0.88 -18.99 3.60
CA LYS A 48 -1.60 -20.22 3.25
C LYS A 48 -1.35 -20.65 1.80
N PHE A 49 -1.22 -19.69 0.88
CA PHE A 49 -1.08 -19.94 -0.55
C PHE A 49 -0.25 -18.83 -1.25
N GLY A 50 0.36 -19.17 -2.38
CA GLY A 50 1.18 -18.27 -3.21
C GLY A 50 2.66 -18.26 -2.83
N GLN A 51 3.53 -18.07 -3.82
CA GLN A 51 4.97 -17.97 -3.58
C GLN A 51 5.30 -16.61 -2.91
N PRO A 52 6.12 -16.57 -1.85
CA PRO A 52 6.46 -15.32 -1.15
C PRO A 52 7.01 -14.23 -2.07
N GLN A 53 7.79 -14.64 -3.08
CA GLN A 53 8.40 -13.74 -4.06
C GLN A 53 7.36 -13.04 -4.94
N ALA A 54 6.29 -13.75 -5.34
CA ALA A 54 5.21 -13.16 -6.12
C ALA A 54 4.49 -12.05 -5.33
N TRP A 55 4.24 -12.30 -4.03
CA TRP A 55 3.69 -11.30 -3.13
C TRP A 55 4.63 -10.10 -2.98
N ALA A 56 5.94 -10.32 -2.89
CA ALA A 56 6.93 -9.25 -2.82
C ALA A 56 6.82 -8.28 -4.01
N TYR A 57 6.85 -8.80 -5.23
CA TYR A 57 6.81 -7.98 -6.43
C TYR A 57 5.50 -7.21 -6.57
N VAL A 58 4.35 -7.86 -6.33
CA VAL A 58 3.03 -7.23 -6.42
C VAL A 58 2.91 -6.09 -5.42
N PHE A 59 3.27 -6.33 -4.16
CA PHE A 59 3.15 -5.34 -3.09
C PHE A 59 4.15 -4.19 -3.25
N ILE A 60 5.37 -4.44 -3.73
CA ILE A 60 6.33 -3.38 -4.03
C ILE A 60 5.84 -2.53 -5.20
N ALA A 61 5.42 -3.15 -6.30
CA ALA A 61 4.95 -2.41 -7.47
C ALA A 61 3.73 -1.53 -7.16
N LEU A 62 2.74 -2.08 -6.46
CA LEU A 62 1.55 -1.33 -6.04
C LEU A 62 1.87 -0.28 -4.97
N GLY A 63 2.74 -0.59 -4.00
CA GLY A 63 3.20 0.36 -3.00
C GLY A 63 3.89 1.58 -3.62
N LEU A 64 4.77 1.36 -4.61
CA LEU A 64 5.42 2.45 -5.35
C LEU A 64 4.41 3.26 -6.18
N LEU A 65 3.48 2.60 -6.88
CA LEU A 65 2.43 3.27 -7.64
C LEU A 65 1.50 4.09 -6.73
N MET A 66 1.16 3.58 -5.55
CA MET A 66 0.41 4.33 -4.54
C MET A 66 1.19 5.54 -4.04
N LEU A 67 2.49 5.38 -3.78
CA LEU A 67 3.35 6.49 -3.35
C LEU A 67 3.39 7.60 -4.40
N ILE A 68 3.52 7.24 -5.67
CA ILE A 68 3.53 8.18 -6.80
C ILE A 68 2.18 8.90 -6.92
N THR A 69 1.07 8.14 -6.90
CA THR A 69 -0.28 8.70 -7.06
C THR A 69 -0.77 9.47 -5.85
N CYS A 70 -0.23 9.21 -4.67
CA CYS A 70 -0.48 9.94 -3.43
C CYS A 70 -0.07 11.42 -3.57
N TRP A 71 1.04 11.71 -4.26
CA TRP A 71 1.56 13.06 -4.41
C TRP A 71 0.92 13.80 -5.59
N ARG A 72 0.62 13.08 -6.68
CA ARG A 72 0.04 13.67 -7.90
C ARG A 72 -0.91 12.67 -8.54
N GLY A 73 -2.17 13.07 -8.72
CA GLY A 73 -3.16 12.26 -9.43
C GLY A 73 -4.04 11.36 -8.57
N ARG A 74 -4.11 11.57 -7.25
CA ARG A 74 -4.98 10.83 -6.32
C ARG A 74 -6.41 10.63 -6.84
N LEU A 75 -7.04 11.73 -7.28
CA LEU A 75 -8.44 11.76 -7.76
C LEU A 75 -8.59 11.49 -9.26
N THR A 76 -7.49 11.26 -9.99
CA THR A 76 -7.57 10.91 -11.42
C THR A 76 -8.12 9.49 -11.58
N PRO A 77 -8.76 9.16 -12.72
CA PRO A 77 -9.23 7.80 -12.97
C PRO A 77 -8.11 6.77 -12.78
N PHE A 78 -6.90 7.07 -13.24
CA PHE A 78 -5.72 6.22 -13.05
C PHE A 78 -5.37 6.01 -11.57
N GLY A 79 -5.34 7.09 -10.79
CA GLY A 79 -5.10 7.01 -9.34
C GLY A 79 -6.17 6.21 -8.59
N ARG A 80 -7.41 6.23 -9.06
CA ARG A 80 -8.54 5.47 -8.48
C ARG A 80 -8.46 3.99 -8.85
N THR A 81 -8.06 3.67 -10.08
CA THR A 81 -7.78 2.29 -10.48
C THR A 81 -6.67 1.68 -9.63
N ILE A 82 -5.60 2.44 -9.35
CA ILE A 82 -4.51 1.97 -8.48
C ILE A 82 -5.01 1.73 -7.05
N ALA A 83 -5.86 2.60 -6.51
CA ALA A 83 -6.49 2.36 -5.20
C ALA A 83 -7.34 1.08 -5.19
N GLY A 84 -8.14 0.85 -6.24
CA GLY A 84 -8.94 -0.37 -6.40
C GLY A 84 -8.09 -1.63 -6.52
N LEU A 85 -7.03 -1.62 -7.34
CA LEU A 85 -6.08 -2.73 -7.45
C LEU A 85 -5.40 -3.03 -6.11
N SER A 86 -5.02 -1.97 -5.39
CA SER A 86 -4.40 -2.09 -4.08
C SER A 86 -5.36 -2.72 -3.06
N ALA A 87 -6.64 -2.36 -3.10
CA ALA A 87 -7.67 -3.00 -2.29
C ALA A 87 -7.80 -4.50 -2.61
N ILE A 88 -7.82 -4.87 -3.89
CA ILE A 88 -7.86 -6.29 -4.31
C ILE A 88 -6.66 -7.06 -3.77
N SER A 89 -5.46 -6.46 -3.82
CA SER A 89 -4.25 -7.09 -3.28
C SER A 89 -4.29 -7.26 -1.76
N PHE A 90 -4.84 -6.30 -1.02
CA PHE A 90 -5.07 -6.47 0.42
C PHE A 90 -6.13 -7.54 0.72
N THR A 91 -7.19 -7.65 -0.07
CA THR A 91 -8.19 -8.74 0.07
C THR A 91 -7.53 -10.11 -0.15
N ALA A 92 -6.69 -10.22 -1.18
CA ALA A 92 -5.96 -11.45 -1.46
C ALA A 92 -4.96 -11.78 -0.33
N LEU A 93 -4.30 -10.76 0.24
CA LEU A 93 -3.40 -10.94 1.38
C LEU A 93 -4.16 -11.36 2.65
N ALA A 94 -5.33 -10.78 2.91
CA ALA A 94 -6.20 -11.15 4.03
C ALA A 94 -6.60 -12.63 3.93
N ALA A 95 -6.98 -13.08 2.73
CA ALA A 95 -7.31 -14.48 2.47
C ALA A 95 -6.11 -15.42 2.65
N ALA A 96 -4.90 -14.97 2.28
CA ALA A 96 -3.66 -15.71 2.46
C ALA A 96 -3.10 -15.66 3.89
N SER A 97 -3.59 -14.75 4.73
CA SER A 97 -3.09 -14.52 6.08
C SER A 97 -3.50 -15.65 7.04
N THR A 98 -2.57 -16.01 7.91
CA THR A 98 -2.74 -17.00 8.99
C THR A 98 -2.94 -16.33 10.35
N SER A 99 -2.71 -15.02 10.46
CA SER A 99 -2.83 -14.24 11.70
C SER A 99 -4.12 -13.43 11.72
N ALA A 100 -4.88 -13.54 12.82
CA ALA A 100 -6.10 -12.75 13.03
C ALA A 100 -5.82 -11.24 13.06
N THR A 101 -4.68 -10.83 13.63
CA THR A 101 -4.28 -9.42 13.68
C THR A 101 -3.95 -8.88 12.28
N GLY A 102 -3.22 -9.65 11.47
CA GLY A 102 -2.93 -9.28 10.09
C GLY A 102 -4.20 -9.17 9.24
N PHE A 103 -5.12 -10.12 9.41
CA PHE A 103 -6.42 -10.12 8.74
C PHE A 103 -7.23 -8.84 9.02
N GLY A 104 -7.34 -8.41 10.28
CA GLY A 104 -8.08 -7.20 10.65
C GLY A 104 -7.47 -5.92 10.07
N VAL A 105 -6.14 -5.84 10.00
CA VAL A 105 -5.43 -4.73 9.36
C VAL A 105 -5.70 -4.72 7.86
N ASP A 106 -5.56 -5.86 7.19
CA ASP A 106 -5.79 -5.97 5.75
C ASP A 106 -7.22 -5.55 5.37
N VAL A 107 -8.23 -6.06 6.08
CA VAL A 107 -9.64 -5.71 5.85
C VAL A 107 -9.90 -4.21 6.03
N SER A 108 -9.27 -3.58 7.02
CA SER A 108 -9.40 -2.14 7.26
C SER A 108 -8.86 -1.33 6.08
N PHE A 109 -7.72 -1.74 5.50
CA PHE A 109 -7.18 -1.12 4.28
C PHE A 109 -8.04 -1.40 3.05
N VAL A 110 -8.61 -2.61 2.92
CA VAL A 110 -9.56 -2.91 1.84
C VAL A 110 -10.72 -1.92 1.85
N VAL A 111 -11.40 -1.76 3.00
CA VAL A 111 -12.56 -0.87 3.12
C VAL A 111 -12.17 0.58 2.81
N ALA A 112 -11.06 1.05 3.38
CA ALA A 112 -10.62 2.43 3.20
C ALA A 112 -10.23 2.73 1.73
N LEU A 113 -9.53 1.80 1.06
CA LEU A 113 -9.13 1.97 -0.33
C LEU A 113 -10.28 1.77 -1.32
N MET A 114 -11.23 0.88 -1.04
CA MET A 114 -12.46 0.76 -1.83
C MET A 114 -13.32 2.02 -1.73
N TRP A 115 -13.44 2.59 -0.52
CA TRP A 115 -14.11 3.87 -0.33
C TRP A 115 -13.42 4.99 -1.12
N GLU A 116 -12.09 5.05 -1.09
CA GLU A 116 -11.33 6.02 -1.87
C GLU A 116 -11.47 5.81 -3.39
N ALA A 117 -11.51 4.57 -3.86
CA ALA A 117 -11.76 4.26 -5.27
C ALA A 117 -13.18 4.68 -5.70
N GLY A 118 -14.18 4.44 -4.85
CA GLY A 118 -15.60 4.71 -5.11
C GLY A 118 -16.00 6.18 -5.01
N THR A 119 -15.31 6.98 -4.21
CA THR A 119 -15.68 8.40 -4.00
C THR A 119 -15.39 9.27 -5.23
N SER A 120 -16.46 9.82 -5.83
CA SER A 120 -16.39 10.67 -7.03
C SER A 120 -16.07 12.14 -6.77
N HIS A 121 -16.16 12.58 -5.52
CA HIS A 121 -15.96 13.99 -5.16
C HIS A 121 -14.60 14.19 -4.50
N GLY A 122 -13.75 14.97 -5.17
CA GLY A 122 -12.74 15.75 -4.48
C GLY A 122 -13.47 16.82 -3.68
N ASN A 123 -13.52 16.65 -2.37
CA ASN A 123 -13.53 17.80 -1.47
C ASN A 123 -12.09 18.30 -1.35
#